data_AF-A0A929CF00-F1
#
_entry.id   AF-A0A929CF00-F1
#
_cell.length_a   1.000
_cell.length_b   1.000
_cell.length_c   1.000
_cell.angle_alpha   90.00
_cell.angle_beta   90.00
_cell.angle_gamma   90.00
#
_symmetry.space_group_name_H-M   'P 1'
#
loop_
_entity.id
_entity.type
_entity.pdbx_description
1 polymer ?
#
loop_
_entity_poly.entity_id
_entity_poly.type
_entity_poly.pdbx_seq_one_letter_code
_entity_poly.pdbx_strand_id
1 'polypeptide(L)'
;RDSTALVVIHVHVDGVFLNSYWADGLIIATPTGSTAYSLSSGGPIVSPGSENFVITPLAPHNLTVRPIVISDKSEIRIHVEGRDKKYLVSLDSKTDVIKPGDELHIRSADFKFNLVKIEHKDFYTTIRDKLKWGLDVRN
;
A
#
# COMPACT_ATOMS: atom_id res chain seq x y z
N ARG A 1 24.22 -14.64 -6.58
CA ARG A 1 24.59 -14.87 -5.16
C ARG A 1 23.57 -14.04 -4.41
N ASP A 2 22.41 -14.64 -4.18
CA ASP A 2 21.21 -13.91 -3.77
C ASP A 2 21.31 -13.68 -2.27
N SER A 3 21.66 -12.46 -1.88
CA SER A 3 21.52 -12.09 -0.48
C SER A 3 20.07 -11.68 -0.25
N THR A 4 19.41 -12.33 0.69
CA THR A 4 18.17 -11.86 1.32
C THR A 4 18.49 -10.62 2.16
N ALA A 5 18.86 -9.52 1.50
CA ALA A 5 19.19 -8.26 2.14
C ALA A 5 17.93 -7.39 2.16
N LEU A 6 17.68 -6.78 3.31
CA LEU A 6 16.63 -5.77 3.44
C LEU A 6 16.89 -4.61 2.50
N VAL A 7 15.81 -4.02 2.01
CA VAL A 7 15.86 -2.74 1.29
C VAL A 7 15.56 -1.61 2.26
N VAL A 8 16.25 -0.49 2.07
CA VAL A 8 15.96 0.76 2.77
C VAL A 8 15.14 1.62 1.82
N ILE A 9 13.90 1.90 2.19
CA ILE A 9 12.93 2.61 1.37
C ILE A 9 12.69 3.98 2.00
N HIS A 10 13.23 5.03 1.40
CA HIS A 10 13.04 6.40 1.84
C HIS A 10 11.77 6.98 1.23
N VAL A 11 10.89 7.52 2.07
CA VAL A 11 9.61 8.07 1.64
C VAL A 11 9.50 9.53 2.02
N HIS A 12 9.08 10.34 1.05
CA HIS A 12 8.69 11.74 1.25
C HIS A 12 7.22 11.91 0.83
N VAL A 13 6.51 12.77 1.53
CA VAL A 13 5.14 13.17 1.21
C VAL A 13 5.13 14.68 1.05
N ASP A 14 4.70 15.18 -0.12
CA ASP A 14 4.65 16.61 -0.45
C ASP A 14 5.98 17.33 -0.19
N GLY A 15 7.09 16.66 -0.52
CA GLY A 15 8.44 17.19 -0.31
C GLY A 15 9.01 16.97 1.09
N VAL A 16 8.19 16.61 2.07
CA VAL A 16 8.61 16.43 3.47
C VAL A 16 9.05 14.99 3.71
N PHE A 17 10.22 14.79 4.33
CA PHE A 17 10.70 13.47 4.71
C PHE A 17 9.75 12.84 5.75
N LEU A 18 9.19 11.68 5.42
CA LEU A 18 8.29 10.94 6.30
C LEU A 18 9.08 9.92 7.13
N ASN A 19 9.71 8.95 6.48
CA ASN A 19 10.44 7.88 7.15
C ASN A 19 11.36 7.11 6.18
N SER A 20 12.30 6.36 6.75
CA SER A 20 13.09 5.32 6.07
C SER A 20 12.64 3.94 6.57
N TYR A 21 12.02 3.15 5.70
CA TYR A 21 11.56 1.80 6.04
C TYR A 21 12.65 0.78 5.74
N TRP A 22 13.07 0.05 6.77
CA TRP A 22 13.95 -1.11 6.65
C TRP A 22 13.06 -2.34 6.64
N ALA A 23 12.82 -2.89 5.45
CA ALA A 23 11.71 -3.81 5.22
C ALA A 23 11.98 -4.71 4.00
N ASP A 24 11.17 -5.74 3.85
CA ASP A 24 11.13 -6.54 2.61
C ASP A 24 10.50 -5.74 1.45
N GLY A 25 9.67 -4.75 1.79
CA GLY A 25 9.01 -3.89 0.81
C GLY A 25 8.12 -2.84 1.45
N LEU A 26 7.47 -2.05 0.61
CA LEU A 26 6.48 -1.04 0.98
C LEU A 26 5.29 -1.12 0.03
N ILE A 27 4.08 -1.16 0.60
CA ILE A 27 2.83 -1.20 -0.15
C ILE A 27 2.20 0.20 -0.09
N ILE A 28 1.88 0.77 -1.25
CA ILE A 28 1.06 1.97 -1.38
C ILE A 28 -0.29 1.54 -1.95
N ALA A 29 -1.35 1.63 -1.15
CA ALA A 29 -2.67 1.18 -1.54
C ALA A 29 -3.66 2.35 -1.65
N THR A 30 -4.54 2.27 -2.66
CA THR A 30 -5.78 3.06 -2.73
C THR A 30 -6.82 2.49 -1.75
N PRO A 31 -7.98 3.14 -1.52
CA PRO A 31 -9.02 2.59 -0.66
C PRO A 31 -9.52 1.24 -1.13
N THR A 32 -9.63 1.05 -2.45
CA THR A 32 -9.99 -0.25 -3.04
C THR A 32 -8.90 -1.30 -2.85
N GLY A 33 -7.62 -0.90 -2.88
CA GLY A 33 -6.48 -1.78 -2.58
C GLY A 33 -6.27 -2.07 -1.09
N SER A 34 -6.91 -1.31 -0.19
CA SER A 34 -6.75 -1.46 1.26
C SER A 34 -7.13 -2.85 1.76
N THR A 35 -8.12 -3.50 1.14
CA THR A 35 -8.59 -4.85 1.46
C THR A 35 -7.81 -5.97 0.76
N ALA A 36 -6.80 -5.63 -0.04
CA ALA A 36 -5.96 -6.58 -0.77
C ALA A 36 -4.67 -6.86 0.04
N TYR A 37 -3.50 -6.73 -0.59
CA TYR A 37 -2.23 -7.07 0.06
C TYR A 37 -1.95 -6.19 1.29
N SER A 38 -2.37 -4.92 1.26
CA SER A 38 -2.24 -3.99 2.40
C SER A 38 -2.90 -4.56 3.66
N LEU A 39 -4.12 -5.14 3.56
CA LEU A 39 -4.81 -5.77 4.70
C LEU A 39 -4.00 -6.94 5.27
N SER A 40 -3.47 -7.81 4.41
CA SER A 40 -2.64 -8.95 4.82
C SER A 40 -1.36 -8.50 5.54
N SER A 41 -0.84 -7.32 5.21
CA SER A 41 0.34 -6.71 5.83
C SER A 41 0.02 -5.80 7.02
N GLY A 42 -1.22 -5.82 7.53
CA GLY A 42 -1.63 -5.09 8.72
C GLY A 42 -2.10 -3.65 8.47
N GLY A 43 -2.31 -3.27 7.21
CA GLY A 43 -2.95 -2.01 6.83
C GLY A 43 -4.43 -1.97 7.20
N PRO A 44 -5.01 -0.77 7.41
CA PRO A 44 -6.43 -0.63 7.74
C PRO A 44 -7.34 -0.92 6.54
N ILE A 45 -8.57 -1.37 6.82
CA ILE A 45 -9.64 -1.41 5.82
C ILE A 45 -10.16 0.01 5.63
N VAL A 46 -10.17 0.50 4.39
CA VAL A 46 -10.66 1.82 4.03
C VAL A 46 -11.88 1.70 3.12
N SER A 47 -12.93 2.46 3.41
CA SER A 47 -14.13 2.49 2.57
C SER A 47 -13.83 3.04 1.17
N PRO A 48 -14.41 2.47 0.11
CA PRO A 48 -14.35 3.03 -1.24
C PRO A 48 -14.89 4.47 -1.26
N GLY A 49 -14.20 5.35 -2.00
CA GLY A 49 -14.55 6.78 -2.09
C GLY A 49 -13.86 7.67 -1.06
N SER A 50 -13.15 7.10 -0.08
CA SER A 50 -12.24 7.86 0.77
C SER A 50 -11.05 8.34 -0.07
N GLU A 51 -10.82 9.64 -0.20
CA GLU A 51 -9.76 10.19 -1.06
C GLU A 51 -8.39 10.15 -0.34
N ASN A 52 -7.84 8.94 -0.19
CA ASN A 52 -6.59 8.68 0.54
C ASN A 52 -5.69 7.58 -0.06
N PHE A 53 -4.41 7.62 0.31
CA PHE A 53 -3.47 6.52 0.18
C PHE A 53 -3.18 5.89 1.54
N VAL A 54 -2.90 4.59 1.53
CA VAL A 54 -2.41 3.83 2.68
C VAL A 54 -0.99 3.37 2.40
N ILE A 55 -0.05 3.76 3.26
CA ILE A 55 1.35 3.34 3.21
C ILE A 55 1.53 2.22 4.25
N THR A 56 1.76 0.99 3.81
CA THR A 56 1.88 -0.20 4.67
C THR A 56 3.25 -0.85 4.47
N PRO A 57 4.12 -0.90 5.50
CA PRO A 57 5.40 -1.60 5.39
C PRO A 57 5.20 -3.12 5.36
N LEU A 58 6.02 -3.81 4.57
CA LEU A 58 6.05 -5.27 4.52
C LEU A 58 7.20 -5.82 5.37
N ALA A 59 6.87 -6.55 6.44
CA ALA A 59 7.84 -7.10 7.39
C ALA A 59 8.93 -6.09 7.84
N PRO A 60 8.53 -4.92 8.41
CA PRO A 60 9.51 -3.93 8.84
C PRO A 60 10.36 -4.46 10.01
N HIS A 61 11.66 -4.19 9.97
CA HIS A 61 12.59 -4.52 11.04
C HIS A 61 12.51 -3.58 12.25
N ASN A 62 11.76 -2.49 12.14
CA ASN A 62 11.52 -1.53 13.21
C ASN A 62 10.17 -1.78 13.90
N LEU A 63 10.20 -2.05 15.21
CA LEU A 63 9.01 -2.42 16.01
C LEU A 63 7.93 -1.33 16.11
N THR A 64 8.30 -0.06 15.92
CA THR A 64 7.42 1.10 16.09
C THR A 64 6.75 1.56 14.80
N VAL A 65 7.11 0.98 13.66
CA VAL A 65 6.53 1.39 12.38
C VAL A 65 5.07 0.93 12.32
N ARG A 66 4.20 1.83 11.87
CA ARG A 66 2.76 1.57 11.67
C ARG A 66 2.36 2.02 10.27
N PRO A 67 1.32 1.40 9.68
CA PRO A 67 0.70 1.93 8.48
C PRO A 67 0.18 3.35 8.73
N ILE A 68 0.26 4.20 7.71
CA ILE A 68 -0.24 5.58 7.76
C ILE A 68 -1.20 5.83 6.59
N VAL A 69 -2.26 6.59 6.86
CA VAL A 69 -3.22 7.05 5.87
C VAL A 69 -2.96 8.53 5.59
N ILE A 70 -2.81 8.90 4.33
CA ILE A 70 -2.56 10.27 3.88
C ILE A 70 -3.54 10.65 2.77
N SER A 71 -3.70 11.95 2.49
CA SER A 71 -4.58 12.39 1.39
C SER A 71 -4.06 11.87 0.04
N ASP A 72 -4.97 11.50 -0.86
CA ASP A 72 -4.64 11.12 -2.22
C ASP A 72 -4.26 12.31 -3.13
N LYS A 73 -4.40 13.53 -2.61
CA LYS A 73 -3.91 14.78 -3.21
C LYS A 73 -2.41 14.97 -3.01
N SER A 74 -1.83 14.25 -2.06
CA SER A 74 -0.40 14.30 -1.79
C SER A 74 0.38 13.53 -2.85
N GLU A 75 1.59 14.01 -3.13
CA GLU A 75 2.58 13.28 -3.92
C GLU A 75 3.51 12.50 -2.99
N ILE A 76 3.62 11.19 -3.23
CA ILE A 76 4.54 10.31 -2.52
C ILE A 76 5.77 10.13 -3.40
N ARG A 77 6.95 10.44 -2.87
CA ARG A 77 8.23 10.19 -3.53
C ARG A 77 8.99 9.11 -2.79
N ILE A 78 9.43 8.10 -3.52
CA ILE A 78 10.13 6.94 -2.97
C ILE A 78 11.50 6.80 -3.62
N HIS A 79 12.52 6.66 -2.80
CA HIS A 79 13.87 6.31 -3.21
C HIS A 79 14.30 5.02 -2.49
N VAL A 80 14.89 4.08 -3.22
CA VAL A 80 15.30 2.77 -2.68
C VAL A 80 16.82 2.66 -2.65
N GLU A 81 17.35 2.38 -1.45
CA GLU A 81 18.74 2.09 -1.21
C GLU A 81 18.90 0.61 -0.79
N GLY A 82 19.93 -0.05 -1.31
CA GLY A 82 20.20 -1.45 -1.04
C GLY A 82 21.41 -1.95 -1.81
N ARG A 83 21.81 -3.19 -1.53
CA ARG A 83 22.98 -3.82 -2.16
C ARG A 83 22.69 -4.39 -3.55
N ASP A 84 21.42 -4.59 -3.86
CA ASP A 84 20.99 -5.17 -5.12
C ASP A 84 21.02 -4.15 -6.25
N LYS A 85 21.24 -4.65 -7.47
CA LYS A 85 21.31 -3.81 -8.67
C LYS A 85 19.94 -3.55 -9.30
N LYS A 86 18.90 -4.21 -8.80
CA LYS A 86 17.55 -4.24 -9.36
C LYS A 86 16.57 -4.46 -8.22
N TYR A 87 15.52 -3.63 -8.19
CA TYR A 87 14.37 -3.82 -7.31
C TYR A 87 13.13 -3.98 -8.17
N LEU A 88 12.12 -4.66 -7.63
CA LEU A 88 10.85 -4.89 -8.33
C LEU A 88 9.80 -3.93 -7.80
N VAL A 89 9.06 -3.33 -8.72
CA VAL A 89 7.85 -2.58 -8.43
C VAL A 89 6.70 -3.29 -9.11
N SER A 90 5.66 -3.62 -8.35
CA SER A 90 4.45 -4.22 -8.88
C SER A 90 3.27 -3.27 -8.71
N LEU A 91 2.55 -3.04 -9.80
CA LEU A 91 1.34 -2.23 -9.88
C LEU A 91 0.20 -3.12 -10.37
N ASP A 92 -0.61 -3.66 -9.45
CA ASP A 92 -1.70 -4.59 -9.74
C ASP A 92 -1.34 -5.70 -10.75
N SER A 93 -1.60 -5.48 -12.04
CA SER A 93 -1.35 -6.44 -13.12
C SER A 93 -0.01 -6.28 -13.84
N LYS A 94 0.81 -5.32 -13.45
CA LYS A 94 2.09 -4.99 -14.08
C LYS A 94 3.24 -5.07 -13.08
N THR A 95 4.40 -5.43 -13.59
CA THR A 95 5.64 -5.43 -12.82
C THR A 95 6.71 -4.76 -13.65
N ASP A 96 7.51 -3.93 -13.01
CA ASP A 96 8.66 -3.26 -13.60
C ASP A 96 9.89 -3.39 -12.70
N VAL A 97 11.05 -3.12 -13.27
CA VAL A 97 12.34 -3.18 -12.59
C VAL A 97 12.89 -1.78 -12.45
N ILE A 98 13.15 -1.35 -11.21
CA ILE A 98 13.86 -0.11 -10.93
C ILE A 98 15.31 -0.38 -10.55
N LYS A 99 16.17 0.58 -10.76
CA LYS A 99 17.60 0.53 -10.45
C LYS A 99 17.93 1.44 -9.27
N PRO A 100 19.05 1.19 -8.58
CA PRO A 100 19.59 2.15 -7.63
C PRO A 100 19.74 3.54 -8.27
N GLY A 101 19.22 4.57 -7.60
CA GLY A 101 19.20 5.94 -8.11
C GLY A 101 17.88 6.38 -8.74
N ASP A 102 17.00 5.45 -9.13
CA ASP A 102 15.67 5.81 -9.64
C ASP A 102 14.80 6.38 -8.51
N GLU A 103 13.94 7.35 -8.85
CA GLU A 103 12.93 7.92 -7.95
C GLU A 103 11.54 7.55 -8.46
N LEU A 104 10.71 6.99 -7.58
CA LEU A 104 9.32 6.70 -7.87
C LEU A 104 8.44 7.83 -7.38
N HIS A 105 7.56 8.32 -8.26
CA HIS A 105 6.55 9.31 -7.94
C HIS A 105 5.17 8.66 -8.01
N ILE A 106 4.46 8.64 -6.89
CA ILE A 106 3.09 8.14 -6.80
C ILE A 106 2.16 9.31 -6.51
N ARG A 107 1.15 9.48 -7.37
CA ARG A 107 0.10 10.48 -7.24
C ARG A 107 -1.22 9.89 -7.73
N SER A 108 -2.33 10.50 -7.31
CA SER A 108 -3.62 10.19 -7.91
C SER A 108 -3.62 10.51 -9.40
N ALA A 109 -4.23 9.60 -10.18
CA ALA A 109 -4.44 9.84 -11.60
C ALA A 109 -5.51 10.92 -11.81
N ASP A 110 -5.39 11.66 -12.91
CA ASP A 110 -6.33 12.73 -13.28
C ASP A 110 -7.69 12.21 -13.81
N PHE A 111 -7.93 10.90 -13.67
CA PHE A 111 -9.15 10.23 -14.08
C PHE A 111 -9.58 9.21 -13.02
N LYS A 112 -10.90 8.99 -12.93
CA LYS A 112 -11.52 7.95 -12.09
C LYS A 112 -12.10 6.86 -12.98
N PHE A 113 -12.18 5.64 -12.48
CA PHE A 113 -12.91 4.57 -13.17
C PHE A 113 -14.38 4.53 -12.70
N ASN A 114 -15.28 4.19 -13.60
CA ASN A 114 -16.70 4.04 -13.27
C ASN A 114 -16.97 2.60 -12.84
N LEU A 115 -17.53 2.43 -11.64
CA LEU A 115 -17.90 1.13 -11.11
C LEU A 115 -19.42 0.99 -11.07
N VAL A 116 -19.95 -0.05 -11.71
CA VAL A 116 -21.36 -0.41 -11.60
C VAL A 116 -21.58 -1.19 -10.30
N LYS A 117 -22.44 -0.67 -9.44
CA LYS A 117 -22.82 -1.32 -8.18
C LYS A 117 -24.17 -2.00 -8.36
N ILE A 118 -24.24 -3.28 -8.02
CA ILE A 118 -25.50 -4.03 -8.00
C ILE A 118 -26.33 -3.56 -6.81
N GLU A 119 -27.63 -3.38 -7.02
CA GLU A 119 -28.57 -3.01 -5.98
C GLU A 119 -28.50 -4.00 -4.80
N HIS A 120 -28.59 -3.48 -3.57
CA HIS A 120 -28.48 -4.25 -2.32
C HIS A 120 -27.12 -4.92 -2.01
N LYS A 121 -26.05 -4.68 -2.79
CA LYS A 121 -24.68 -5.06 -2.41
C LYS A 121 -23.85 -3.82 -2.08
N ASP A 122 -23.78 -3.48 -0.79
CA ASP A 122 -22.88 -2.43 -0.31
C ASP A 122 -21.52 -2.96 0.17
N PHE A 123 -20.58 -2.04 0.37
CA PHE A 123 -19.23 -2.35 0.80
C PHE A 123 -19.20 -3.04 2.16
N TYR A 124 -19.98 -2.58 3.12
CA TYR A 124 -20.01 -3.11 4.49
C TYR A 124 -20.59 -4.52 4.55
N THR A 125 -21.63 -4.79 3.77
CA THR A 125 -22.17 -6.14 3.58
C THR A 125 -21.11 -7.05 2.95
N THR A 126 -20.43 -6.57 1.90
CA THR A 126 -19.39 -7.34 1.20
C THR A 126 -18.21 -7.71 2.12
N ILE A 127 -17.65 -6.76 2.88
CA ILE A 127 -16.51 -7.07 3.77
C ILE A 127 -16.94 -7.98 4.92
N ARG A 128 -18.17 -7.85 5.43
CA ARG A 128 -18.70 -8.70 6.49
C ARG A 128 -18.79 -10.15 6.03
N ASP A 129 -19.32 -10.38 4.83
CA ASP A 129 -19.43 -11.72 4.25
C ASP A 129 -18.05 -12.30 3.93
N LYS A 130 -17.15 -11.49 3.34
CA LYS A 130 -15.81 -11.94 2.91
C LYS A 130 -14.89 -12.27 4.08
N LEU A 131 -14.94 -11.47 5.15
CA LEU A 131 -14.09 -11.65 6.32
C LEU A 131 -14.77 -12.47 7.42
N LYS A 132 -16.02 -12.89 7.21
CA LYS A 132 -16.90 -13.45 8.26
C LYS A 132 -16.91 -12.54 9.49
N TRP A 133 -16.90 -11.23 9.27
CA TRP A 133 -16.67 -10.24 10.31
C TRP A 133 -17.86 -10.20 11.26
N GLY A 134 -17.62 -10.52 12.53
CA GLY A 134 -18.66 -10.53 13.56
C GLY A 134 -19.51 -11.80 13.55
N LEU A 135 -19.12 -12.83 12.80
CA LEU A 135 -19.72 -14.16 12.93
C LEU A 135 -19.28 -14.75 14.28
N ASP A 136 -20.23 -14.88 15.21
CA ASP A 136 -20.05 -15.63 16.44
C ASP A 136 -20.58 -17.06 16.24
N VAL A 137 -19.67 -18.03 16.27
CA VAL A 137 -19.97 -19.46 16.08
C VAL A 137 -20.68 -20.08 17.30
N ARG A 138 -20.88 -19.30 18.37
CA ARG A 138 -21.59 -19.71 19.58
C ARG A 138 -23.11 -19.49 19.49
N ASN A 139 -23.58 -18.78 18.47
CA ASN A 139 -24.99 -18.57 18.17
C ASN A 139 -25.43 -19.40 16.96
#